data_AF-T0YJ72-F1
#
_entry.id   AF-T0YJ72-F1
#
_cell.length_a   1.000
_cell.length_b   1.000
_cell.length_c   1.000
_cell.angle_alpha   90.00
_cell.angle_beta   90.00
_cell.angle_gamma   90.00
#
_symmetry.space_group_name_H-M   'P 1'
#
loop_
_entity.id
_entity.type
_entity.pdbx_description
1 polymer ?
#
loop_
_entity_poly.entity_id
_entity_poly.type
_entity_poly.pdbx_seq_one_letter_code
_entity_poly.pdbx_strand_id
1 'polypeptide(L)' 'MLTLCLRGLERDGLVKRTVYPVVPPKVEYELTPLGRSLREPVTQLAKWAQSHIAELDAAREAFD' A
#
# COMPACT_ATOMS: atom_id res chain seq x y z
N MET A 1 5.70 4.97 9.64
CA MET A 1 5.97 6.32 9.10
C MET A 1 5.62 6.36 7.62
N LEU A 2 4.55 7.06 7.21
CA LEU A 2 4.04 7.07 5.82
C LEU A 2 5.08 7.53 4.78
N THR A 3 5.86 8.56 5.11
CA THR A 3 6.90 9.10 4.22
C THR A 3 7.97 8.07 3.85
N LEU A 4 8.34 7.19 4.79
CA LEU A 4 9.32 6.13 4.55
C LEU A 4 8.76 5.09 3.58
N CYS A 5 7.51 4.66 3.78
CA CYS A 5 6.84 3.73 2.88
C CYS A 5 6.72 4.29 1.46
N LEU A 6 6.28 5.54 1.31
CA LEU A 6 6.15 6.18 -0.01
C LEU A 6 7.49 6.31 -0.73
N ARG A 7 8.58 6.63 -0.01
CA ARG A 7 9.93 6.65 -0.60
C ARG A 7 10.42 5.26 -1.02
N GLY A 8 10.03 4.21 -0.29
CA GLY A 8 10.28 2.82 -0.69
C GLY A 8 9.57 2.49 -2.00
N LEU A 9 8.26 2.74 -2.06
CA LEU A 9 7.44 2.50 -3.25
C LEU A 9 7.87 3.34 -4.46
N GLU A 10 8.37 4.56 -4.23
CA GLU A 10 8.97 5.40 -5.27
C GLU A 10 10.28 4.80 -5.81
N ARG A 11 11.15 4.32 -4.92
CA ARG A 11 12.40 3.62 -5.30
C ARG A 11 12.12 2.35 -6.11
N ASP A 12 11.09 1.60 -5.73
CA ASP A 12 10.71 0.36 -6.40
C ASP A 12 9.95 0.59 -7.72
N GLY A 13 9.68 1.85 -8.08
CA GLY A 13 9.00 2.22 -9.32
C GLY A 13 7.49 1.99 -9.30
N LEU A 14 6.90 1.72 -8.13
CA LEU A 14 5.46 1.49 -7.95
C LEU A 14 4.67 2.80 -7.86
N VAL A 15 5.29 3.84 -7.32
CA VAL A 15 4.68 5.16 -7.11
C VAL A 15 5.52 6.23 -7.80
N LYS A 16 4.87 7.14 -8.52
CA LYS A 16 5.46 8.38 -9.00
C LYS A 16 5.13 9.51 -8.03
N ARG A 17 6.15 10.28 -7.65
CA ARG A 17 6.00 11.48 -6.81
C ARG A 17 6.17 12.73 -7.66
N THR A 18 5.18 13.62 -7.63
CA THR A 18 5.21 14.91 -8.34
C THR A 18 5.15 16.05 -7.33
N VAL A 19 6.14 16.95 -7.36
CA VAL A 19 6.17 18.15 -6.51
C VAL A 19 5.70 19.34 -7.31
N TYR A 20 4.70 20.05 -6.79
CA TYR A 20 4.17 21.27 -7.37
C TYR A 20 4.71 22.48 -6.58
N PRO A 21 5.57 23.31 -7.19
CA PRO A 21 6.14 24.50 -6.54
C PRO A 21 5.12 25.65 -6.55
N VAL A 22 3.98 25.44 -5.87
CA VAL A 22 2.91 26.44 -5.67
C VAL A 22 2.84 26.84 -4.19
N VAL A 23 2.10 27.89 -3.87
CA VAL A 23 1.84 28.30 -2.48
C VAL A 23 0.38 28.01 -2.14
N PRO A 24 0.08 27.15 -1.15
CA PRO A 24 1.00 26.32 -0.36
C PRO A 24 1.60 25.16 -1.18
N PRO A 25 2.82 24.67 -0.85
CA PRO A 25 3.47 23.60 -1.60
C PRO A 25 2.65 22.32 -1.56
N LYS A 26 2.57 21.63 -2.71
CA LYS A 26 1.76 20.44 -2.89
C LYS A 26 2.62 19.29 -3.45
N VAL A 27 2.36 18.09 -2.97
CA VAL A 27 2.99 16.86 -3.47
C VAL A 27 1.88 15.87 -3.81
N GLU A 28 1.93 15.30 -4.99
CA GLU A 28 1.03 14.23 -5.41
C GLU A 28 1.81 12.92 -5.57
N TYR A 29 1.11 11.83 -5.28
CA TYR A 29 1.60 10.48 -5.45
C TYR A 29 0.60 9.71 -6.31
N GLU A 30 1.10 9.05 -7.35
CA GLU A 30 0.27 8.30 -8.29
C GLU A 30 0.88 6.92 -8.54
N LEU A 31 0.03 5.91 -8.73
CA LEU A 31 0.50 4.59 -9.15
C LEU A 31 1.02 4.65 -10.59
N THR A 32 2.23 4.15 -10.80
CA THR A 32 2.79 3.90 -12.13
C THR A 32 2.06 2.73 -12.79
N PRO A 33 2.32 2.42 -14.09
CA PRO A 33 1.80 1.20 -14.70
C PRO A 33 2.19 -0.07 -13.92
N LEU A 34 3.40 -0.13 -13.37
CA LEU A 34 3.85 -1.22 -12.50
C LEU A 34 3.10 -1.24 -11.16
N GLY A 35 2.89 -0.08 -10.52
CA GLY A 35 2.08 0.00 -9.30
C GLY A 35 0.63 -0.44 -9.52
N ARG A 36 0.07 -0.16 -10.71
CA ARG A 36 -1.29 -0.58 -11.07
C ARG A 36 -1.41 -2.08 -11.32
N SER A 37 -0.38 -2.73 -11.87
CA SER A 37 -0.40 -4.19 -12.04
C SER A 37 -0.40 -4.93 -10.70
N LEU A 38 0.19 -4.32 -9.66
CA LEU A 38 0.16 -4.85 -8.28
C LEU A 38 -1.23 -4.75 -7.62
N ARG A 39 -2.15 -3.95 -8.17
CA ARG A 39 -3.48 -3.74 -7.58
C ARG A 39 -4.26 -5.04 -7.47
N GLU A 40 -4.25 -5.86 -8.52
CA GLU A 40 -5.00 -7.11 -8.55
C GLU A 40 -4.55 -8.10 -7.47
N PRO A 41 -3.27 -8.51 -7.39
CA PRO A 41 -2.84 -9.46 -6.36
C PRO A 41 -3.03 -8.92 -4.94
N VAL A 42 -2.80 -7.63 -4.69
CA VAL A 42 -3.03 -7.02 -3.37
C VAL A 42 -4.51 -7.05 -2.99
N THR A 43 -5.40 -6.78 -3.96
CA THR A 43 -6.84 -6.82 -3.71
C THR A 43 -7.30 -8.25 -3.40
N GLN A 44 -6.79 -9.25 -4.10
CA GLN A 44 -7.12 -10.65 -3.83
C GLN A 44 -6.63 -11.10 -2.46
N LEU A 45 -5.40 -10.73 -2.08
CA LEU A 45 -4.86 -10.99 -0.75
C LEU A 45 -5.69 -10.33 0.35
N ALA A 46 -6.09 -9.06 0.16
CA ALA A 46 -6.93 -8.34 1.10
C ALA A 46 -8.30 -9.01 1.28
N LYS A 47 -8.93 -9.44 0.19
CA LYS A 47 -10.20 -10.18 0.24
C LYS A 47 -10.06 -11.49 1.00
N TRP A 48 -9.02 -12.28 0.71
CA TRP A 48 -8.76 -13.53 1.41
C TRP A 48 -8.57 -13.28 2.92
N ALA A 49 -7.73 -12.30 3.29
CA ALA A 49 -7.49 -11.96 4.68
C ALA A 49 -8.77 -11.51 5.39
N GLN A 50 -9.62 -10.74 4.72
CA GLN A 50 -10.90 -10.30 5.27
C GLN A 50 -11.86 -11.48 5.50
N SER A 51 -11.88 -12.46 4.60
CA SER A 51 -12.72 -13.66 4.75
C SER A 51 -12.26 -14.59 5.87
N HIS A 52 -10.98 -14.57 6.26
CA HIS A 52 -10.40 -15.49 7.24
C HIS A 52 -9.97 -14.80 8.54
N ILE A 53 -10.37 -13.54 8.75
CA ILE A 53 -9.90 -12.76 9.90
C ILE A 53 -10.28 -13.41 11.23
N ALA A 54 -11.49 -13.99 11.32
CA ALA A 54 -11.95 -14.70 12.51
C ALA A 54 -11.13 -15.98 12.79
N GLU A 55 -10.74 -16.72 11.74
CA GLU A 55 -9.89 -17.91 11.88
C GLU A 55 -8.48 -17.52 12.34
N LEU A 56 -7.94 -16.42 11.81
CA LEU A 56 -6.64 -15.88 12.23
C LEU A 56 -6.66 -15.41 13.68
N ASP A 57 -7.72 -14.76 14.12
CA ASP A 57 -7.86 -14.27 15.49
C ASP A 57 -7.99 -15.45 16.47
N ALA A 58 -8.80 -16.47 16.14
CA ALA A 58 -8.87 -17.69 16.95
C ALA A 58 -7.52 -18.43 17.03
N ALA A 59 -6.76 -18.47 15.93
CA ALA A 59 -5.43 -19.07 15.93
C ALA A 59 -4.42 -18.30 16.80
N ARG A 60 -4.52 -16.96 16.86
CA ARG A 60 -3.70 -16.11 17.73
C ARG A 60 -4.04 -16.37 19.20
N GLU A 61 -5.31 -16.38 19.56
CA GLU A 61 -5.77 -16.66 20.92
C GLU A 61 -5.40 -18.06 21.40
N ALA A 62 -5.36 -19.05 20.50
CA ALA A 62 -4.94 -20.41 20.85
C ALA A 62 -3.42 -20.57 21.04
N PHE A 63 -2.63 -19.65 20.48
CA PHE A 63 -1.17 -19.66 20.58
C PHE A 63 -0.66 -18.88 21.80
N ASP A 64 -1.26 -17.71 22.04
CA ASP A 64 -0.95 -16.83 23.19
C ASP A 64 -1.47 -17.41 24.53
#